data_AF-A0A7G7YQD0-F1
#
_entry.id   AF-A0A7G7YQD0-F1
#
_cell.length_a   1.000
_cell.length_b   1.000
_cell.length_c   1.000
_cell.angle_alpha   90.00
_cell.angle_beta   90.00
_cell.angle_gamma   90.00
#
_symmetry.space_group_name_H-M   'P 1'
#
loop_
_entity.id
_entity.type
_entity.pdbx_description
1 polymer ?
#
loop_
_entity_poly.entity_id
_entity_poly.type
_entity_poly.pdbx_seq_one_letter_code
_entity_poly.pdbx_strand_id
1 'polypeptide(L)'
;MSTVFGVSCVLSVIAVAGTVAMGTELLLHEQRAEVAADIAAISAATAHAYGNGEACVVAESFVHANGAHMDDCRVDGDDVSVNVTVGIRHAHAVAGPVE
;
A
#
# COMPACT_ATOMS: atom_id res chain seq x y z
N MET A 1 18.34 -38.56 27.14
CA MET A 1 18.53 -38.09 25.75
C MET A 1 17.23 -37.73 25.02
N SER A 2 16.20 -38.59 25.00
CA SER A 2 15.03 -38.40 24.11
C SER A 2 14.20 -37.14 24.39
N THR A 3 14.03 -36.73 25.65
CA THR A 3 13.28 -35.52 26.03
C THR A 3 13.98 -34.22 25.64
N VAL A 4 15.31 -34.22 25.58
CA VAL A 4 16.11 -33.03 25.23
C VAL A 4 15.95 -32.67 23.75
N PHE A 5 15.87 -33.68 22.87
CA PHE A 5 15.61 -33.48 21.45
C PHE A 5 14.19 -32.95 21.20
N GLY A 6 13.19 -33.49 21.92
CA GLY A 6 11.82 -33.00 21.82
C GLY A 6 11.68 -31.54 22.21
N VAL A 7 12.29 -31.15 23.35
CA VAL A 7 12.26 -29.75 23.82
C VAL A 7 12.97 -28.82 22.85
N SER A 8 14.12 -29.21 22.31
CA SER A 8 14.86 -28.40 21.33
C SER A 8 14.05 -28.13 20.06
N CYS A 9 13.37 -29.15 19.51
CA CYS A 9 12.52 -29.00 18.33
C CYS A 9 11.30 -28.09 18.60
N VAL A 10 10.68 -28.19 19.77
CA VAL A 10 9.54 -27.34 20.11
C VAL A 10 9.99 -25.89 20.29
N LEU A 11 11.12 -25.66 20.96
CA LEU A 11 11.67 -24.31 21.16
C LEU A 11 12.11 -23.66 19.85
N SER A 12 12.69 -24.41 18.91
CA SER A 12 13.09 -23.87 17.61
C SER A 12 11.88 -23.47 16.76
N VAL A 13 10.81 -24.27 16.76
CA VAL A 13 9.55 -23.93 16.06
C VAL A 13 8.91 -22.68 16.67
N ILE A 14 8.87 -22.57 17.99
CA ILE A 14 8.34 -21.38 18.68
C ILE A 14 9.20 -20.14 18.37
N ALA A 15 10.54 -20.28 18.35
CA ALA A 15 11.43 -19.18 18.02
C ALA A 15 11.23 -18.68 16.59
N VAL A 16 11.12 -19.60 15.62
CA VAL A 16 10.85 -19.25 14.21
C VAL A 16 9.47 -18.61 14.06
N ALA A 17 8.43 -19.18 14.68
CA ALA A 17 7.10 -18.61 14.68
C ALA A 17 7.06 -17.22 15.32
N GLY A 18 7.82 -17.00 16.41
CA GLY A 18 7.98 -15.72 17.06
C GLY A 18 8.66 -14.68 16.16
N THR A 19 9.71 -15.06 15.43
CA THR A 19 10.37 -14.14 14.47
C THR A 19 9.47 -13.77 13.30
N VAL A 20 8.64 -14.71 12.81
CA VAL A 20 7.66 -14.43 11.75
C VAL A 20 6.55 -13.53 12.28
N ALA A 21 6.04 -13.79 13.48
CA ALA A 21 5.01 -12.97 14.12
C ALA A 21 5.51 -11.54 14.43
N MET A 22 6.74 -11.38 14.92
CA MET A 22 7.35 -10.06 15.12
C MET A 22 7.62 -9.32 13.80
N GLY A 23 7.84 -10.05 12.70
CA GLY A 23 7.90 -9.46 11.36
C GLY A 23 6.55 -8.90 10.89
N THR A 24 5.43 -9.49 11.33
CA THR A 24 4.09 -9.07 10.89
C THR A 24 3.59 -7.76 11.48
N GLU A 25 4.06 -7.33 12.65
CA GLU A 25 3.64 -6.02 13.20
C GLU A 25 4.31 -4.83 12.48
N LEU A 26 5.46 -5.05 11.83
CA LEU A 26 6.12 -4.05 10.98
C LEU A 26 5.62 -4.10 9.53
N LEU A 27 5.28 -5.29 9.01
CA LEU A 27 4.82 -5.50 7.63
C LEU A 27 3.36 -5.11 7.37
N LEU A 28 2.49 -5.08 8.39
CA LEU A 28 1.10 -4.65 8.24
C LEU A 28 0.94 -3.15 7.95
N HIS A 29 1.98 -2.35 8.19
CA HIS A 29 2.03 -0.95 7.80
C HIS A 29 2.62 -0.72 6.40
N GLU A 30 3.42 -1.66 5.88
CA GLU A 30 4.06 -1.53 4.57
C GLU A 30 3.10 -1.84 3.41
N GLN A 31 2.27 -2.90 3.52
CA GLN A 31 1.36 -3.26 2.42
C GLN A 31 0.20 -2.28 2.20
N ARG A 32 -0.14 -1.45 3.18
CA ARG A 32 -1.27 -0.51 3.05
C ARG A 32 -0.95 0.71 2.19
N ALA A 33 0.29 1.18 2.19
CA ALA A 33 0.69 2.35 1.43
C ALA A 33 0.69 2.10 -0.08
N GLU A 34 1.22 0.94 -0.48
CA GLU A 34 1.31 0.54 -1.88
C GLU A 34 -0.09 0.23 -2.45
N VAL A 35 -0.90 -0.55 -1.72
CA VAL A 35 -2.28 -0.84 -2.13
C VAL A 35 -3.16 0.42 -2.20
N ALA A 36 -2.94 1.39 -1.30
CA ALA A 36 -3.64 2.68 -1.35
C ALA A 36 -3.24 3.49 -2.60
N ALA A 37 -1.96 3.53 -2.94
CA ALA A 37 -1.44 4.24 -4.10
C ALA A 37 -1.96 3.62 -5.41
N ASP A 38 -1.97 2.29 -5.52
CA ASP A 38 -2.45 1.58 -6.71
C ASP A 38 -3.96 1.78 -6.94
N ILE A 39 -4.77 1.67 -5.89
CA ILE A 39 -6.23 1.90 -5.98
C ILE A 39 -6.50 3.37 -6.32
N ALA A 40 -5.76 4.31 -5.72
CA ALA A 40 -5.89 5.73 -6.03
C ALA A 40 -5.57 6.02 -7.50
N ALA A 41 -4.46 5.48 -8.03
CA ALA A 41 -4.04 5.70 -9.41
C ALA A 41 -5.07 5.16 -10.43
N ILE A 42 -5.59 3.95 -10.23
CA ILE A 42 -6.62 3.35 -11.11
C ILE A 42 -7.94 4.14 -11.03
N SER A 43 -8.35 4.56 -9.82
CA SER A 43 -9.56 5.36 -9.63
C SER A 43 -9.47 6.73 -10.32
N ALA A 44 -8.28 7.34 -10.29
CA ALA A 44 -8.03 8.63 -10.92
C ALA A 44 -8.03 8.51 -12.45
N ALA A 45 -7.36 7.50 -12.99
CA ALA A 45 -7.36 7.22 -14.43
C ALA A 45 -8.76 6.89 -14.96
N THR A 46 -9.55 6.10 -14.22
CA THR A 46 -10.93 5.80 -14.62
C THR A 46 -11.84 7.02 -14.53
N ALA A 47 -11.71 7.86 -13.50
CA ALA A 47 -12.46 9.11 -13.42
C ALA A 47 -12.15 10.05 -14.59
N HIS A 48 -10.87 10.16 -14.97
CA HIS A 48 -10.42 10.92 -16.13
C HIS A 48 -10.98 10.35 -17.44
N ALA A 49 -10.84 9.04 -17.67
CA ALA A 49 -11.30 8.36 -18.87
C ALA A 49 -12.82 8.44 -19.09
N TYR A 50 -13.62 8.43 -18.01
CA TYR A 50 -15.07 8.55 -18.10
C TYR A 50 -15.59 10.00 -18.05
N GLY A 51 -14.69 11.01 -17.92
CA GLY A 51 -15.08 12.42 -17.80
C GLY A 51 -15.87 12.74 -16.51
N ASN A 52 -15.75 11.88 -15.50
CA ASN A 52 -16.53 11.95 -14.26
C ASN A 52 -15.82 12.85 -13.23
N GLY A 53 -15.82 14.17 -13.49
CA GLY A 53 -15.33 15.19 -12.56
C GLY A 53 -13.81 15.32 -12.45
N GLU A 54 -13.34 16.19 -11.55
CA GLU A 54 -11.91 16.40 -11.32
C GLU A 54 -11.26 15.12 -10.75
N ALA A 55 -10.45 14.44 -11.56
CA ALA A 55 -9.83 13.15 -11.26
C ALA A 55 -9.10 13.12 -9.90
N CYS A 56 -8.51 14.25 -9.50
CA CYS A 56 -7.85 14.39 -8.21
C CYS A 56 -8.79 14.36 -7.01
N VAL A 57 -10.02 14.88 -7.12
CA VAL A 57 -11.01 14.83 -6.03
C VAL A 57 -11.47 13.38 -5.79
N VAL A 58 -11.60 12.62 -6.88
CA VAL A 58 -11.90 11.19 -6.80
C VAL A 58 -10.74 10.45 -6.15
N ALA A 59 -9.51 10.67 -6.62
CA ALA A 59 -8.31 10.08 -6.06
C ALA A 59 -8.18 10.36 -4.55
N GLU A 60 -8.39 11.59 -4.11
CA GLU A 60 -8.33 12.01 -2.71
C GLU A 60 -9.28 11.21 -1.81
N SER A 61 -10.51 10.96 -2.29
CA SER A 61 -11.50 10.17 -1.56
C SER A 61 -11.01 8.74 -1.32
N PHE A 62 -10.31 8.13 -2.30
CA PHE A 62 -9.72 6.80 -2.15
C PHE A 62 -8.46 6.79 -1.29
N VAL A 63 -7.63 7.82 -1.38
CA VAL A 63 -6.43 8.00 -0.54
C VAL A 63 -6.84 8.08 0.94
N HIS A 64 -7.82 8.93 1.27
CA HIS A 64 -8.32 9.07 2.63
C HIS A 64 -9.01 7.78 3.14
N ALA A 65 -9.79 7.10 2.29
CA ALA A 65 -10.44 5.83 2.66
C ALA A 65 -9.44 4.72 3.03
N ASN A 66 -8.21 4.79 2.52
CA ASN A 66 -7.14 3.84 2.83
C ASN A 66 -6.21 4.28 3.97
N GLY A 67 -6.52 5.41 4.63
CA GLY A 67 -5.70 5.96 5.71
C GLY A 67 -4.38 6.56 5.22
N ALA A 68 -4.33 6.95 3.96
CA ALA A 68 -3.25 7.69 3.35
C ALA A 68 -3.58 9.19 3.29
N HIS A 69 -2.55 10.02 3.20
CA HIS A 69 -2.66 11.45 2.98
C HIS A 69 -2.23 11.77 1.56
N MET A 70 -2.99 12.57 0.82
CA MET A 70 -2.62 12.99 -0.54
C MET A 70 -1.70 14.21 -0.43
N ASP A 71 -0.46 14.09 -0.91
CA ASP A 71 0.51 15.18 -0.89
C ASP A 71 0.45 16.02 -2.16
N ASP A 72 0.28 15.35 -3.30
CA ASP A 72 0.17 15.99 -4.61
C ASP A 72 -0.66 15.13 -5.56
N CYS A 73 -1.41 15.79 -6.44
CA CYS A 73 -2.14 15.13 -7.51
C CYS A 73 -2.10 16.03 -8.75
N ARG A 74 -1.62 15.46 -9.86
CA ARG A 74 -1.41 16.21 -11.09
C ARG A 74 -1.88 15.39 -12.28
N VAL A 75 -2.69 16.05 -13.11
CA VAL A 75 -3.17 15.52 -14.39
C VAL A 75 -2.35 16.20 -15.49
N ASP A 76 -1.58 15.42 -16.24
CA ASP A 76 -0.79 15.88 -17.37
C ASP A 76 -1.29 15.15 -18.65
N GLY A 77 -2.19 15.80 -19.40
CA GLY A 77 -2.82 15.19 -20.57
C GLY A 77 -3.77 14.06 -20.17
N ASP A 78 -3.46 12.83 -20.59
CA ASP A 78 -4.17 11.59 -20.24
C ASP A 78 -3.54 10.85 -19.04
N ASP A 79 -2.37 11.30 -18.57
CA ASP A 79 -1.68 10.72 -17.42
C ASP A 79 -2.13 11.40 -16.12
N VAL A 80 -2.36 10.60 -15.08
CA VAL A 80 -2.60 11.08 -13.73
C VAL A 80 -1.53 10.56 -12.79
N SER A 81 -0.82 11.48 -12.16
CA SER A 81 0.17 11.19 -11.11
C SER A 81 -0.38 11.56 -9.75
N VAL A 82 -0.17 10.67 -8.77
CA VAL A 82 -0.61 10.87 -7.39
C VAL A 82 0.54 10.52 -6.47
N ASN A 83 0.83 11.43 -5.54
CA ASN A 83 1.81 11.23 -4.48
C ASN A 83 1.07 11.17 -3.14
N VAL A 84 1.30 10.09 -2.39
CA VAL A 84 0.59 9.82 -1.13
C VAL A 84 1.57 9.45 -0.03
N THR A 85 1.24 9.86 1.19
CA THR A 85 1.99 9.50 2.40
C THR A 85 1.15 8.62 3.31
N VAL A 86 1.73 7.52 3.79
CA VAL A 86 1.15 6.69 4.85
C VAL A 86 2.13 6.63 6.01
N GLY A 87 1.81 7.33 7.10
CA GLY A 87 2.70 7.46 8.25
C GLY A 87 3.99 8.22 7.90
N ILE A 88 5.10 7.49 7.74
CA ILE A 88 6.43 8.04 7.41
C ILE A 88 6.94 7.62 6.01
N ARG A 89 6.07 7.01 5.19
CA ARG A 89 6.42 6.49 3.86
C ARG A 89 5.71 7.30 2.80
N HIS A 90 6.44 7.65 1.74
CA HIS A 90 5.92 8.27 0.53
C HIS A 90 5.77 7.19 -0.55
N ALA A 91 4.63 7.18 -1.24
CA ALA A 91 4.37 6.33 -2.38
C ALA A 91 3.91 7.21 -3.55
N HIS A 92 4.47 6.93 -4.73
CA HIS A 92 4.17 7.67 -5.95
C HIS A 92 3.65 6.69 -7.00
N ALA A 93 2.48 6.99 -7.56
CA ALA A 93 1.86 6.16 -8.58
C ALA A 93 1.43 7.03 -9.77
N VAL A 94 1.61 6.50 -10.98
CA VAL A 94 1.22 7.13 -12.24
C VAL A 94 0.34 6.17 -13.00
N ALA A 95 -0.81 6.64 -13.48
CA ALA A 95 -1.70 5.86 -14.32
C ALA A 95 -2.09 6.66 -15.56
N GLY A 96 -1.89 6.06 -16.72
CA GLY A 96 -2.20 6.64 -18.01
C GLY A 96 -2.06 5.61 -19.13
N PRO A 97 -2.48 5.96 -20.36
CA PRO A 97 -2.43 5.05 -21.49
C PRO A 97 -0.99 4.64 -21.84
N VAL A 98 -0.77 3.34 -22.04
CA VAL A 98 0.50 2.84 -22.58
C VAL A 98 0.55 3.14 -24.08
N GLU A 99 1.15 4.26 -24.45
CA GLU A 99 1.52 4.54 -25.84
C GLU A 99 2.82 3.82 -26.24
#